data_AF-A0A1Y1JYA5-F1
#
_entry.id   AF-A0A1Y1JYA5-F1
#
_cell.length_a   1.000
_cell.length_b   1.000
_cell.length_c   1.000
_cell.angle_alpha   90.00
_cell.angle_beta   90.00
_cell.angle_gamma   90.00
#
_symmetry.space_group_name_H-M   'P 1'
#
loop_
_entity.id
_entity.type
_entity.pdbx_description
1 polymer ?
#
loop_
_entity_poly.entity_id
_entity_poly.type
_entity_poly.pdbx_seq_one_letter_code
_entity_poly.pdbx_strand_id
1 'polypeptide(L)'
;MVINNNIEKLAEDLEKQELEAPNGIPLPQIYAQLLAIYLYQNDLCNAKYLWKRIPVNVKSSNPELGNIWTVGQHMWKRDFPAIYKALNAVTWSDSVAEIMKILHEKVRSRAIDLIEQAYSSISLDMVAAMTGLSQDVAGAACVERGWSVEMDTHIIHPVRSNLQSSGDTSSEDQLYKLTEFVSFLEN
;
A
#
# COMPACT_ATOMS: atom_id res chain seq x y z
N MET A 1 2.22 -10.89 9.96
CA MET A 1 2.42 -10.02 11.15
C MET A 1 3.91 -9.79 11.45
N VAL A 2 4.77 -10.82 11.41
CA VAL A 2 6.22 -10.69 11.70
C VAL A 2 6.99 -9.76 10.73
N ILE A 3 6.65 -9.77 9.44
CA ILE A 3 7.35 -8.93 8.44
C ILE A 3 7.02 -7.44 8.61
N ASN A 4 5.78 -7.07 9.01
CA ASN A 4 5.40 -5.67 9.24
C ASN A 4 6.25 -5.02 10.35
N ASN A 5 6.38 -5.69 11.50
CA ASN A 5 7.18 -5.18 12.62
C ASN A 5 8.65 -4.98 12.24
N ASN A 6 9.19 -5.86 11.39
CA ASN A 6 10.56 -5.74 10.92
C ASN A 6 10.72 -4.58 9.93
N ILE A 7 9.73 -4.31 9.07
CA ILE A 7 9.78 -3.20 8.11
C ILE A 7 9.63 -1.85 8.80
N GLU A 8 8.76 -1.73 9.80
CA GLU A 8 8.60 -0.48 10.57
C GLU A 8 9.89 -0.12 11.32
N LYS A 9 10.48 -1.11 12.02
CA LYS A 9 11.78 -0.91 12.67
C LYS A 9 12.90 -0.58 11.67
N LEU A 10 12.90 -1.25 10.52
CA LEU A 10 13.84 -0.94 9.44
C LEU A 10 13.67 0.49 8.92
N ALA A 11 12.43 0.98 8.81
CA ALA A 11 12.14 2.36 8.43
C ALA A 11 12.76 3.35 9.42
N GLU A 12 12.54 3.14 10.73
CA GLU A 12 13.10 3.97 11.79
C GLU A 12 14.64 3.99 11.76
N ASP A 13 15.27 2.83 11.59
CA ASP A 13 16.72 2.71 11.49
C ASP A 13 17.27 3.45 10.27
N LEU A 14 16.59 3.36 9.12
CA LEU A 14 16.99 4.07 7.88
C LEU A 14 16.75 5.57 7.98
N GLU A 15 15.68 6.02 8.64
CA GLU A 15 15.42 7.43 8.92
C GLU A 15 16.51 8.02 9.82
N LYS A 16 16.90 7.28 10.86
CA LYS A 16 18.00 7.67 11.73
C LYS A 16 19.32 7.78 10.96
N GLN A 17 19.63 6.81 10.10
CA GLN A 17 20.82 6.87 9.23
C GLN A 17 20.79 8.05 8.26
N GLU A 18 19.62 8.46 7.79
CA GLU A 18 19.50 9.65 6.94
C GLU A 18 19.82 10.93 7.72
N LEU A 19 19.37 11.05 8.97
CA LEU A 19 19.62 12.20 9.83
C LEU A 19 21.07 12.26 10.34
N GLU A 20 21.68 11.10 10.63
CA GLU A 20 23.06 10.99 11.13
C GLU A 20 24.11 11.03 10.02
N ALA A 21 23.71 11.23 8.76
CA ALA A 21 24.63 11.25 7.63
C ALA A 21 25.68 12.37 7.77
N PRO A 22 26.99 12.07 7.72
CA PRO A 22 28.06 13.02 8.08
C PRO A 22 28.13 14.27 7.20
N ASN A 23 27.58 14.22 5.99
CA ASN A 23 27.50 15.35 5.06
C ASN A 23 26.06 15.83 4.80
N GLY A 24 25.09 15.37 5.59
CA GLY A 24 23.65 15.61 5.38
C GLY A 24 23.07 14.93 4.12
N ILE A 25 23.85 14.08 3.44
CA ILE A 25 23.42 13.28 2.28
C ILE A 25 23.87 11.82 2.55
N PRO A 26 22.93 10.90 2.80
CA PRO A 26 23.21 9.47 2.98
C PRO A 26 23.50 8.79 1.64
N LEU A 27 23.79 7.48 1.72
CA LEU A 27 23.95 6.62 0.56
C LEU A 27 22.64 6.55 -0.26
N PRO A 28 22.71 6.54 -1.61
CA PRO A 28 21.51 6.47 -2.46
C PRO A 28 20.62 5.25 -2.20
N GLN A 29 21.23 4.14 -1.76
CA GLN A 29 20.54 2.91 -1.40
C GLN A 29 19.60 3.09 -0.20
N ILE A 30 19.98 3.93 0.78
CA ILE A 30 19.14 4.26 1.94
C ILE A 30 17.87 4.97 1.45
N TYR A 31 18.02 5.94 0.55
CA TYR A 31 16.88 6.62 -0.07
C TYR A 31 15.98 5.68 -0.87
N ALA A 32 16.55 4.72 -1.60
CA ALA A 32 15.78 3.75 -2.37
C ALA A 32 14.96 2.82 -1.48
N GLN A 33 15.58 2.26 -0.43
CA GLN A 33 14.90 1.41 0.55
C GLN A 33 13.80 2.18 1.27
N LEU A 34 14.11 3.38 1.79
CA LEU A 34 13.17 4.19 2.57
C LEU A 34 11.99 4.67 1.71
N LEU A 35 12.23 5.03 0.44
CA LEU A 35 11.16 5.34 -0.51
C LEU A 35 10.26 4.11 -0.76
N ALA A 36 10.84 2.93 -0.97
CA ALA A 36 10.07 1.70 -1.18
C ALA A 36 9.24 1.31 0.05
N ILE A 37 9.76 1.53 1.27
CA ILE A 37 9.04 1.29 2.53
C ILE A 37 7.84 2.23 2.65
N TYR A 38 7.97 3.52 2.34
CA TYR A 38 6.83 4.43 2.37
C TYR A 38 5.74 4.03 1.36
N LEU A 39 6.12 3.59 0.15
CA LEU A 39 5.15 3.05 -0.81
C LEU A 39 4.46 1.80 -0.27
N TYR A 40 5.21 0.89 0.36
CA TYR A 40 4.68 -0.30 1.01
C TYR A 40 3.65 0.03 2.10
N GLN A 41 3.94 1.01 2.94
CA GLN A 41 3.05 1.51 4.00
C GLN A 41 1.84 2.29 3.45
N ASN A 42 1.80 2.59 2.14
CA ASN A 42 0.84 3.49 1.50
C ASN A 42 0.96 4.95 1.94
N ASP A 43 2.09 5.35 2.54
CA ASP A 43 2.33 6.74 2.94
C ASP A 43 2.91 7.54 1.78
N LEU A 44 2.03 7.84 0.83
CA LEU A 44 2.41 8.53 -0.40
C LEU A 44 2.85 9.99 -0.12
N CYS A 45 2.38 10.58 0.98
CA CYS A 45 2.76 11.92 1.40
C CYS A 45 4.23 11.96 1.80
N ASN A 46 4.65 11.09 2.72
CA ASN A 46 6.04 11.01 3.15
C ASN A 46 6.96 10.57 2.01
N ALA A 47 6.52 9.65 1.14
CA ALA A 47 7.24 9.30 -0.08
C ALA A 47 7.49 10.53 -0.98
N LYS A 48 6.49 11.39 -1.16
CA LYS A 48 6.60 12.61 -1.97
C LYS A 48 7.56 13.62 -1.36
N TYR A 49 7.49 13.84 -0.04
CA TYR A 49 8.38 14.76 0.65
C TYR A 49 9.83 14.26 0.65
N LEU A 50 10.03 12.96 0.84
CA LEU A 50 11.34 12.33 0.68
C LEU A 50 11.89 12.56 -0.73
N TRP A 51 11.12 12.26 -1.77
CA TRP A 51 11.54 12.50 -3.16
C TRP A 51 11.94 13.96 -3.41
N LYS A 52 11.26 14.93 -2.77
CA LYS A 52 11.62 16.35 -2.88
C LYS A 52 12.91 16.69 -2.15
N ARG A 53 13.18 16.06 -0.99
CA ARG A 53 14.40 16.26 -0.19
C ARG A 53 15.65 15.73 -0.88
N ILE A 54 15.53 14.64 -1.65
CA ILE A 54 16.69 14.01 -2.30
C ILE A 54 17.33 14.97 -3.33
N PRO A 55 18.65 15.22 -3.22
CA PRO A 55 19.39 16.06 -4.16
C PRO A 55 19.36 15.57 -5.62
N VAL A 56 19.45 16.49 -6.58
CA VAL A 56 19.33 16.18 -8.03
C VAL A 56 20.49 15.31 -8.54
N ASN A 57 21.70 15.49 -8.01
CA ASN A 57 22.85 14.65 -8.30
C ASN A 57 22.59 13.18 -7.92
N VAL A 58 21.98 12.93 -6.75
CA VAL A 58 21.67 11.56 -6.29
C VAL A 58 20.64 10.90 -7.21
N LYS A 59 19.60 11.64 -7.62
CA LYS A 59 18.57 11.16 -8.56
C LYS A 59 19.13 10.81 -9.93
N SER A 60 20.07 11.62 -10.42
CA SER A 60 20.67 11.43 -11.73
C SER A 60 21.64 10.25 -11.76
N SER A 61 22.36 10.02 -10.65
CA SER A 61 23.30 8.90 -10.53
C SER A 61 22.62 7.55 -10.28
N ASN A 62 21.35 7.53 -9.83
CA ASN A 62 20.65 6.30 -9.45
C ASN A 62 19.29 6.20 -10.16
N PRO A 63 19.23 5.59 -11.36
CA PRO A 63 17.99 5.48 -12.12
C PRO A 63 16.92 4.64 -11.39
N GLU A 64 17.33 3.68 -10.56
CA GLU A 64 16.42 2.88 -9.74
C GLU A 64 15.51 3.75 -8.85
N LEU A 65 16.05 4.82 -8.26
CA LEU A 65 15.28 5.73 -7.42
C LEU A 65 14.16 6.43 -8.21
N GLY A 66 14.44 6.81 -9.46
CA GLY A 66 13.44 7.38 -10.37
C GLY A 66 12.36 6.36 -10.75
N ASN A 67 12.74 5.09 -10.92
CA ASN A 67 11.80 4.01 -11.21
C ASN A 67 10.87 3.74 -10.01
N ILE A 68 11.40 3.69 -8.78
CA ILE A 68 10.59 3.57 -7.56
C ILE A 68 9.62 4.76 -7.46
N TRP A 69 10.10 5.98 -7.70
CA TRP A 69 9.23 7.15 -7.66
C TRP A 69 8.14 7.12 -8.75
N THR A 70 8.44 6.58 -9.94
CA THR A 70 7.46 6.40 -11.02
C THR A 70 6.32 5.50 -10.57
N VAL A 71 6.62 4.40 -9.87
CA VAL A 71 5.60 3.54 -9.23
C VAL A 71 4.76 4.37 -8.24
N GLY A 72 5.41 5.16 -7.39
CA GLY A 72 4.74 6.07 -6.44
C GLY A 72 3.81 7.09 -7.12
N GLN A 73 4.18 7.62 -8.29
CA GLN A 73 3.33 8.53 -9.06
C GLN A 73 2.06 7.85 -9.58
N HIS A 74 2.17 6.61 -10.06
CA HIS A 74 1.01 5.83 -10.49
C HIS A 74 0.12 5.45 -9.29
N MET A 75 0.72 5.11 -8.14
CA MET A 75 -0.01 4.91 -6.88
C MET A 75 -0.78 6.16 -6.45
N TRP A 76 -0.18 7.35 -6.56
CA TRP A 76 -0.83 8.62 -6.25
C TRP A 76 -2.07 8.87 -7.12
N LYS A 77 -1.98 8.52 -8.42
CA LYS A 77 -3.10 8.65 -9.36
C LYS A 77 -4.12 7.52 -9.27
N ARG A 78 -3.84 6.48 -8.47
CA ARG A 78 -4.63 5.23 -8.37
C ARG A 78 -4.77 4.51 -9.72
N ASP A 79 -3.75 4.61 -10.57
CA ASP A 79 -3.70 3.95 -11.87
C ASP A 79 -3.11 2.54 -11.72
N PHE A 80 -3.94 1.57 -11.35
CA PHE A 80 -3.52 0.19 -11.09
C PHE A 80 -2.77 -0.47 -12.25
N PRO A 81 -3.26 -0.44 -13.51
CA PRO A 81 -2.52 -0.99 -14.64
C PRO A 81 -1.11 -0.41 -14.78
N ALA A 82 -0.98 0.90 -14.62
CA ALA A 82 0.32 1.56 -14.75
C ALA A 82 1.26 1.24 -13.56
N ILE A 83 0.72 1.03 -12.35
CA ILE A 83 1.50 0.55 -11.19
C ILE A 83 2.13 -0.81 -11.52
N TYR A 84 1.35 -1.78 -11.98
CA TYR A 84 1.86 -3.12 -12.30
C TYR A 84 2.85 -3.10 -13.46
N LYS A 85 2.59 -2.25 -14.47
CA LYS A 85 3.53 -2.06 -15.58
C LYS A 85 4.86 -1.50 -15.10
N ALA A 86 4.85 -0.48 -14.23
CA ALA A 86 6.07 0.11 -13.68
C ALA A 86 6.82 -0.87 -12.74
N LEU A 87 6.09 -1.67 -11.95
CA LEU A 87 6.67 -2.68 -11.07
C LEU A 87 7.39 -3.79 -11.83
N ASN A 88 6.85 -4.23 -12.98
CA ASN A 88 7.40 -5.31 -13.79
C ASN A 88 8.42 -4.84 -14.84
N ALA A 89 8.53 -3.52 -15.09
CA ALA A 89 9.43 -2.98 -16.10
C ALA A 89 10.91 -2.98 -15.68
N VAL A 90 11.20 -3.14 -14.38
CA VAL A 90 12.53 -2.92 -13.80
C VAL A 90 12.91 -4.11 -12.92
N THR A 91 14.17 -4.53 -13.04
CA THR A 91 14.80 -5.47 -12.10
C THR A 91 15.34 -4.69 -10.91
N TRP A 92 14.72 -4.87 -9.76
CA TRP A 92 15.10 -4.21 -8.50
C TRP A 92 16.37 -4.80 -7.91
N SER A 93 17.17 -3.98 -7.25
CA SER A 93 18.32 -4.40 -6.45
C SER A 93 17.89 -5.26 -5.27
N ASP A 94 18.75 -6.15 -4.80
CA ASP A 94 18.45 -7.10 -3.71
C ASP A 94 17.91 -6.42 -2.44
N SER A 95 18.33 -5.18 -2.22
CA SER A 95 17.89 -4.32 -1.11
C SER A 95 16.43 -3.92 -1.14
N VAL A 96 15.86 -3.79 -2.33
CA VAL A 96 14.52 -3.23 -2.54
C VAL A 96 13.58 -4.26 -3.17
N ALA A 97 14.13 -5.30 -3.80
CA ALA A 97 13.40 -6.35 -4.49
C ALA A 97 12.36 -7.04 -3.61
N GLU A 98 12.72 -7.39 -2.37
CA GLU A 98 11.78 -8.02 -1.44
C GLU A 98 10.62 -7.08 -1.08
N ILE A 99 10.92 -5.82 -0.74
CA ILE A 99 9.91 -4.80 -0.40
C ILE A 99 8.98 -4.55 -1.59
N MET A 100 9.52 -4.44 -2.81
CA MET A 100 8.73 -4.20 -4.01
C MET A 100 7.87 -5.41 -4.40
N LYS A 101 8.34 -6.63 -4.16
CA LYS A 101 7.54 -7.85 -4.33
C LYS A 101 6.35 -7.86 -3.38
N ILE A 102 6.57 -7.55 -2.10
CA ILE A 102 5.47 -7.50 -1.13
C ILE A 102 4.54 -6.31 -1.42
N LEU A 103 5.07 -5.16 -1.86
CA LEU A 103 4.27 -4.03 -2.32
C LEU A 103 3.33 -4.44 -3.45
N HIS A 104 3.81 -5.22 -4.43
CA HIS A 104 2.99 -5.73 -5.53
C HIS A 104 1.78 -6.51 -5.00
N GLU A 105 1.98 -7.41 -4.04
CA GLU A 105 0.92 -8.18 -3.40
C GLU A 105 -0.04 -7.29 -2.61
N LYS A 106 0.47 -6.30 -1.85
CA LYS A 106 -0.36 -5.34 -1.11
C LYS A 106 -1.21 -4.45 -2.01
N VAL A 107 -0.67 -3.98 -3.13
CA VAL A 107 -1.44 -3.19 -4.10
C VAL A 107 -2.60 -4.03 -4.64
N ARG A 108 -2.36 -5.32 -4.95
CA ARG A 108 -3.43 -6.24 -5.38
C ARG A 108 -4.46 -6.48 -4.27
N SER A 109 -4.03 -6.72 -3.04
CA SER A 109 -4.94 -6.89 -1.90
C SER A 109 -5.83 -5.66 -1.72
N ARG A 110 -5.25 -4.45 -1.72
CA ARG A 110 -5.99 -3.19 -1.62
C ARG A 110 -6.96 -2.98 -2.77
N ALA A 111 -6.60 -3.38 -3.99
CA ALA A 111 -7.49 -3.30 -5.14
C ALA A 111 -8.72 -4.21 -4.94
N ILE A 112 -8.51 -5.42 -4.42
CA ILE A 112 -9.58 -6.37 -4.11
C ILE A 112 -10.46 -5.83 -2.99
N ASP A 113 -9.88 -5.36 -1.88
CA ASP A 113 -10.61 -4.78 -0.76
C ASP A 113 -11.48 -3.58 -1.22
N LEU A 114 -10.94 -2.75 -2.12
CA LEU A 114 -11.67 -1.64 -2.72
C LEU A 114 -12.84 -2.13 -3.59
N ILE A 115 -12.64 -3.18 -4.40
CA ILE A 115 -13.69 -3.78 -5.23
C ILE A 115 -14.84 -4.28 -4.34
N GLU A 116 -14.52 -5.02 -3.27
CA GLU A 116 -15.52 -5.55 -2.32
C GLU A 116 -16.33 -4.44 -1.65
N GLN A 117 -15.66 -3.37 -1.21
CA GLN A 117 -16.32 -2.32 -0.43
C GLN A 117 -17.11 -1.35 -1.31
N ALA A 118 -16.55 -0.93 -2.45
CA ALA A 118 -17.05 0.19 -3.23
C ALA A 118 -17.97 -0.21 -4.39
N TYR A 119 -17.92 -1.45 -4.88
CA TYR A 119 -18.67 -1.86 -6.07
C TYR A 119 -19.75 -2.89 -5.73
N SER A 120 -20.99 -2.61 -6.14
CA SER A 120 -22.08 -3.59 -6.16
C SER A 120 -22.10 -4.40 -7.46
N SER A 121 -21.52 -3.85 -8.52
CA SER A 121 -21.36 -4.49 -9.83
C SER A 121 -20.16 -3.86 -10.52
N ILE A 122 -19.33 -4.67 -11.17
CA ILE A 122 -18.11 -4.24 -11.86
C ILE A 122 -17.84 -5.17 -13.04
N SER A 123 -17.30 -4.66 -14.15
CA SER A 123 -16.94 -5.50 -15.30
C SER A 123 -15.69 -6.34 -15.01
N LEU A 124 -15.63 -7.54 -15.60
CA LEU A 124 -14.45 -8.41 -15.53
C LEU A 124 -13.18 -7.69 -16.05
N ASP A 125 -13.31 -6.85 -17.06
CA ASP A 125 -12.22 -6.01 -17.59
C ASP A 125 -11.64 -5.08 -16.54
N MET A 126 -12.50 -4.40 -15.78
CA MET A 126 -12.07 -3.48 -14.75
C MET A 126 -11.42 -4.23 -13.59
N VAL A 127 -11.95 -5.39 -13.20
CA VAL A 127 -11.34 -6.26 -12.17
C VAL A 127 -9.95 -6.74 -12.61
N ALA A 128 -9.81 -7.20 -13.86
CA ALA A 128 -8.52 -7.59 -14.42
C ALA A 128 -7.53 -6.41 -14.42
N ALA A 129 -7.97 -5.23 -14.87
CA ALA A 129 -7.16 -4.01 -14.86
C ALA A 129 -6.73 -3.58 -13.44
N MET A 130 -7.64 -3.68 -12.47
CA MET A 130 -7.37 -3.29 -11.08
C MET A 130 -6.48 -4.29 -10.34
N THR A 131 -6.56 -5.59 -10.64
CA THR A 131 -5.78 -6.64 -9.98
C THR A 131 -4.46 -6.97 -10.68
N GLY A 132 -4.31 -6.52 -11.94
CA GLY A 132 -3.16 -6.81 -12.80
C GLY A 132 -3.12 -8.25 -13.30
N LEU A 133 -4.24 -8.98 -13.23
CA LEU A 133 -4.38 -10.35 -13.69
C LEU A 133 -5.01 -10.40 -15.08
N SER A 134 -4.83 -11.52 -15.80
CA SER A 134 -5.62 -11.78 -17.01
C SER A 134 -7.09 -12.01 -16.64
N GLN A 135 -8.00 -11.75 -17.58
CA GLN A 135 -9.45 -11.95 -17.38
C GLN A 135 -9.79 -13.38 -16.91
N ASP A 136 -9.12 -14.39 -17.45
CA ASP A 136 -9.34 -15.80 -17.10
C ASP A 136 -9.01 -16.07 -15.62
N VAL A 137 -7.82 -15.64 -15.19
CA VAL A 137 -7.36 -15.80 -13.80
C VAL A 137 -8.18 -14.93 -12.85
N ALA A 138 -8.54 -13.71 -13.26
CA ALA A 138 -9.38 -12.82 -12.48
C ALA A 138 -10.78 -13.43 -12.26
N GLY A 139 -11.38 -14.00 -13.30
CA GLY A 139 -12.68 -14.68 -13.22
C GLY A 139 -12.65 -15.85 -12.25
N ALA A 140 -11.65 -16.74 -12.37
CA ALA A 140 -11.47 -17.86 -11.45
C ALA A 140 -11.29 -17.39 -9.99
N ALA A 141 -10.47 -16.35 -9.77
CA ALA A 141 -10.23 -15.77 -8.45
C ALA A 141 -11.47 -15.09 -7.85
N CYS A 142 -12.39 -14.57 -8.66
CA CYS A 142 -13.66 -14.02 -8.20
C CYS A 142 -14.60 -15.13 -7.72
N VAL A 143 -14.68 -16.24 -8.48
CA VAL A 143 -15.49 -17.41 -8.10
C VAL A 143 -14.97 -18.07 -6.84
N GLU A 144 -13.65 -18.22 -6.69
CA GLU A 144 -13.02 -18.76 -5.47
C GLU A 144 -13.33 -17.92 -4.23
N ARG A 145 -13.44 -16.59 -4.40
CA ARG A 145 -13.86 -15.67 -3.33
C ARG A 145 -15.36 -15.67 -3.04
N GLY A 146 -16.16 -16.42 -3.80
CA GLY A 146 -17.62 -16.47 -3.65
C GLY A 146 -18.35 -15.26 -4.25
N TRP A 147 -17.71 -14.51 -5.17
CA TRP A 147 -18.39 -13.46 -5.92
C TRP A 147 -19.23 -14.05 -7.04
N SER A 148 -20.38 -13.44 -7.34
CA SER A 148 -21.24 -13.92 -8.42
C SER A 148 -20.77 -13.33 -9.75
N VAL A 149 -20.51 -14.19 -10.74
CA VAL A 149 -20.06 -13.80 -12.08
C VAL A 149 -21.17 -14.14 -13.08
N GLU A 150 -21.70 -13.12 -13.75
CA GLU A 150 -22.68 -13.29 -14.82
C GLU A 150 -21.93 -13.47 -16.16
N MET A 151 -22.02 -14.67 -16.73
CA MET A 151 -21.26 -15.05 -17.93
C MET A 151 -21.75 -14.34 -19.20
N ASP A 152 -23.01 -13.95 -19.26
CA ASP A 152 -23.62 -13.32 -20.44
C ASP A 152 -23.20 -11.84 -20.61
N THR A 153 -22.97 -11.14 -19.51
CA THR A 153 -22.68 -9.70 -19.49
C THR A 153 -21.23 -9.40 -19.09
N HIS A 154 -20.47 -10.41 -18.67
CA HIS A 154 -19.14 -10.26 -18.06
C HIS A 154 -19.13 -9.30 -16.85
N ILE A 155 -20.24 -9.26 -16.10
CA ILE A 155 -20.38 -8.46 -14.88
C ILE A 155 -20.14 -9.35 -13.66
N ILE A 156 -19.40 -8.80 -12.70
CA ILE A 156 -19.10 -9.42 -11.42
C ILE A 156 -19.82 -8.64 -10.33
N HIS A 157 -20.39 -9.37 -9.38
CA HIS A 157 -21.03 -8.86 -8.18
C HIS A 157 -20.18 -9.23 -6.98
N PRO A 158 -19.31 -8.31 -6.50
CA PRO A 158 -18.52 -8.53 -5.31
C PRO A 158 -19.42 -8.70 -4.10
N VAL A 159 -19.10 -9.69 -3.27
CA VAL A 159 -19.76 -9.87 -1.97
C VAL A 159 -18.90 -9.15 -0.94
N ARG A 160 -19.49 -8.21 -0.21
CA ARG A 160 -18.80 -7.54 0.89
C ARG A 160 -18.41 -8.57 1.94
N SER A 161 -17.11 -8.73 2.15
CA SER A 161 -16.58 -9.32 3.37
C SER A 161 -17.14 -8.53 4.55
N ASN A 162 -17.91 -9.19 5.41
CA ASN A 162 -18.43 -8.57 6.63
C ASN A 162 -17.25 -8.39 7.60
N LEU A 163 -16.41 -7.39 7.35
CA LEU A 163 -15.41 -6.94 8.29
C LEU A 163 -16.21 -6.45 9.49
N GLN A 164 -16.15 -7.23 10.58
CA GLN A 164 -16.75 -6.89 11.86
C GLN A 164 -16.56 -5.39 12.09
N SER A 165 -17.67 -4.67 12.21
CA SER A 165 -17.68 -3.32 12.71
C SER A 165 -16.93 -3.34 14.03
N SER A 166 -15.66 -2.91 14.02
CA SER A 166 -14.87 -2.65 15.21
C SER A 166 -15.45 -1.40 15.86
N GLY A 167 -16.61 -1.59 16.47
CA GLY A 167 -17.44 -0.61 17.15
C GLY A 167 -18.07 -1.17 18.41
N ASP A 168 -17.76 -2.42 18.77
CA ASP A 168 -17.99 -2.89 20.14
C ASP A 168 -16.83 -2.37 21.00
N THR A 169 -16.83 -1.07 21.29
CA THR A 169 -16.21 -0.63 22.56
C THR A 169 -16.86 -1.48 23.63
N SER A 170 -16.06 -2.27 24.37
CA SER A 170 -16.57 -3.06 25.48
C SER A 170 -17.44 -2.15 26.35
N SER A 171 -18.60 -2.64 26.80
CA SER A 171 -19.47 -1.88 27.72
C SER A 171 -18.69 -1.36 28.94
N GLU A 172 -17.60 -2.04 29.30
CA GLU A 172 -16.68 -1.64 30.36
C GLU A 172 -15.85 -0.39 30.01
N ASP A 173 -15.36 -0.25 28.78
CA ASP A 173 -14.66 0.96 28.32
C ASP A 173 -15.58 2.18 28.28
N GLN A 174 -16.86 1.96 27.95
CA GLN A 174 -17.88 3.01 27.98
C GLN A 174 -18.16 3.45 29.42
N LEU A 175 -18.27 2.51 30.36
CA LEU A 175 -18.45 2.81 31.78
C LEU A 175 -17.24 3.53 32.40
N TYR A 176 -16.03 3.13 32.01
CA TYR A 176 -14.80 3.80 32.44
C TYR A 176 -14.78 5.26 31.99
N LYS A 177 -15.06 5.53 30.71
CA LYS A 177 -15.14 6.90 30.18
C LYS A 177 -16.24 7.73 30.83
N LEU A 178 -17.40 7.13 31.11
CA LEU A 178 -18.48 7.82 31.82
C LEU A 178 -18.08 8.18 33.25
N THR A 179 -17.36 7.29 33.94
CA THR A 179 -16.84 7.55 35.29
C THR A 179 -15.83 8.69 35.29
N GLU A 180 -14.93 8.73 34.29
CA GLU A 180 -13.96 9.80 34.10
C GLU A 180 -14.65 11.16 33.84
N PHE A 181 -15.70 11.19 33.00
CA PHE A 181 -16.48 12.41 32.76
C PHE A 181 -17.19 12.92 34.02
N VAL A 182 -17.78 12.03 34.82
CA VAL A 182 -18.44 12.42 36.07
C VAL A 182 -17.41 12.97 37.07
N SER A 183 -16.28 12.29 37.24
CA SER A 183 -15.21 12.75 38.14
C SER A 183 -14.58 14.09 37.71
N PHE A 184 -14.57 14.40 36.42
CA PHE A 184 -14.10 15.69 35.91
C PHE A 184 -15.10 16.83 36.18
N LEU A 185 -16.40 16.55 36.15
CA LEU A 185 -17.45 17.56 36.38
C LEU A 185 -17.75 17.82 37.87
N GLU A 186 -17.43 16.87 38.75
CA GLU A 186 -17.63 16.99 40.19
C GLU A 186 -16.52 17.75 40.93
N ASN A 187 -15.37 18.01 40.28
CA ASN A 187 -14.28 18.86 40.79
C ASN A 187 -14.30 20.25 40.13
#